data_AF-A0A9E4HK57-F1
#
_entry.id   AF-A0A9E4HK57-F1
#
_cell.length_a   1.000
_cell.length_b   1.000
_cell.length_c   1.000
_cell.angle_alpha   90.00
_cell.angle_beta   90.00
_cell.angle_gamma   90.00
#
_symmetry.space_group_name_H-M   'P 1'
#
loop_
_entity.id
_entity.type
_entity.pdbx_description
1 polymer ?
#
loop_
_entity_poly.entity_id
_entity_poly.type
_entity_poly.pdbx_seq_one_letter_code
_entity_poly.pdbx_strand_id
1 'polypeptide(L)'
;VSVLALFVLTSQASAQDGPSMTADPAYVPAEGEYTFTVSASGFTPGLALFVLPCTVPGDPMTPENVGEAMARVGQDDCDLGSLTPAVVGADGTLSIEVTATIGQNFVWVAGDAAQTESAAAPVFIGEMADDMADDMDMADDMADDMGDDMAPEGAAETGFGGTAGSDGNSLAVPLAATLAAVTLLGGAVLVTRRNA
;
A
#
# COMPACT_ATOMS: atom_id res chain seq x y z
N VAL A 1 29.34 30.22 -11.15
CA VAL A 1 28.71 29.63 -9.94
C VAL A 1 27.59 28.74 -10.45
N SER A 2 27.85 27.45 -10.60
CA SER A 2 26.87 26.48 -11.08
C SER A 2 25.95 26.11 -9.93
N VAL A 3 24.66 26.44 -10.05
CA VAL A 3 23.63 25.91 -9.17
C VAL A 3 23.35 24.49 -9.65
N LEU A 4 23.96 23.51 -8.99
CA LEU A 4 23.47 22.14 -9.02
C LEU A 4 22.04 22.18 -8.46
N ALA A 5 21.05 22.10 -9.34
CA ALA A 5 19.70 21.75 -8.95
C ALA A 5 19.72 20.28 -8.53
N LEU A 6 19.96 20.02 -7.24
CA LEU A 6 19.56 18.77 -6.63
C LEU A 6 18.03 18.71 -6.70
N PHE A 7 17.51 18.08 -7.74
CA PHE A 7 16.19 17.49 -7.72
C PHE A 7 16.26 16.29 -6.77
N VAL A 8 16.10 16.59 -5.48
CA VAL A 8 15.83 15.56 -4.48
C VAL A 8 14.42 15.09 -4.77
N LEU A 9 14.30 13.98 -5.49
CA LEU A 9 13.07 13.19 -5.56
C LEU A 9 12.85 12.62 -4.15
N THR A 10 12.32 13.44 -3.24
CA THR A 10 11.77 12.97 -1.97
C THR A 10 10.41 12.31 -2.24
N SER A 11 10.40 11.23 -3.02
CA SER A 11 9.22 10.37 -3.20
C SER A 11 9.14 9.27 -2.14
N GLN A 12 9.91 9.38 -1.06
CA GLN A 12 9.89 8.44 0.07
C GLN A 12 9.45 9.17 1.35
N ALA A 13 8.14 9.23 1.63
CA ALA A 13 7.56 9.46 2.97
C ALA A 13 6.01 9.47 3.04
N SER A 14 5.25 9.22 1.97
CA SER A 14 3.77 9.13 2.08
C SER A 14 3.31 7.72 2.46
N ALA A 15 3.79 7.18 3.58
CA ALA A 15 3.37 5.87 4.08
C ALA A 15 2.10 5.93 4.98
N GLN A 16 1.40 7.08 5.06
CA GLN A 16 0.22 7.23 5.94
C GLN A 16 -0.93 8.10 5.35
N ASP A 17 -0.73 8.84 4.26
CA ASP A 17 -1.75 9.77 3.71
C ASP A 17 -1.86 9.65 2.17
N GLY A 18 -1.99 8.43 1.67
CA GLY A 18 -2.14 8.18 0.23
C GLY A 18 -2.74 6.82 -0.09
N PRO A 19 -3.01 6.55 -1.37
CA PRO A 19 -3.51 5.25 -1.81
C PRO A 19 -2.58 4.12 -1.40
N SER A 20 -3.16 2.98 -1.04
CA SER A 20 -2.43 1.76 -0.66
C SER A 20 -2.89 0.58 -1.50
N MET A 21 -2.04 -0.45 -1.57
CA MET A 21 -2.28 -1.64 -2.37
C MET A 21 -1.64 -2.86 -1.71
N THR A 22 -2.29 -4.01 -1.84
CA THR A 22 -1.81 -5.31 -1.41
C THR A 22 -2.09 -6.36 -2.50
N ALA A 23 -1.35 -7.46 -2.47
CA ALA A 23 -1.56 -8.60 -3.33
C ALA A 23 -1.64 -9.87 -2.48
N ASP A 24 -2.58 -10.75 -2.82
CA ASP A 24 -2.75 -12.06 -2.21
C ASP A 24 -2.63 -13.15 -3.28
N PRO A 25 -1.65 -14.08 -3.19
CA PRO A 25 -0.64 -14.17 -2.12
C PRO A 25 0.47 -13.10 -2.25
N ALA A 26 1.01 -12.65 -1.12
CA ALA A 26 2.17 -11.75 -1.10
C ALA A 26 3.52 -12.49 -1.25
N TYR A 27 3.51 -13.81 -1.08
CA TYR A 27 4.67 -14.69 -1.18
C TYR A 27 4.36 -15.86 -2.11
N VAL A 28 5.28 -16.18 -3.00
CA VAL A 28 5.19 -17.33 -3.91
C VAL A 28 6.43 -18.23 -3.75
N PRO A 29 6.30 -19.56 -3.90
CA PRO A 29 7.40 -20.47 -3.60
C PRO A 29 8.55 -20.42 -4.62
N ALA A 30 8.27 -20.00 -5.86
CA ALA A 30 9.24 -19.93 -6.94
C ALA A 30 8.78 -18.94 -8.02
N GLU A 31 9.64 -18.67 -9.00
CA GLU A 31 9.24 -17.99 -10.24
C GLU A 31 8.22 -18.83 -11.01
N GLY A 32 7.23 -18.18 -11.63
CA GLY A 32 6.17 -18.88 -12.35
C GLY A 32 4.90 -18.06 -12.54
N GLU A 33 3.91 -18.64 -13.19
CA GLU A 33 2.60 -18.01 -13.37
C GLU A 33 1.71 -18.24 -12.14
N TYR A 34 1.17 -17.15 -11.59
CA TYR A 34 0.27 -17.18 -10.44
C TYR A 34 -0.90 -16.21 -10.66
N THR A 35 -2.03 -16.51 -10.01
CA THR A 35 -3.18 -15.62 -9.93
C THR A 35 -3.18 -14.93 -8.57
N PHE A 36 -3.40 -13.62 -8.58
CA PHE A 36 -3.41 -12.77 -7.41
C PHE A 36 -4.75 -12.08 -7.27
N THR A 37 -5.22 -11.96 -6.03
CA THR A 37 -6.20 -10.94 -5.68
C THR A 37 -5.45 -9.67 -5.31
N VAL A 38 -5.53 -8.67 -6.17
CA VAL A 38 -4.97 -7.35 -5.93
C VAL A 38 -6.04 -6.47 -5.31
N SER A 39 -5.76 -5.95 -4.12
CA SER A 39 -6.65 -5.05 -3.41
C SER A 39 -6.01 -3.68 -3.24
N ALA A 40 -6.78 -2.61 -3.44
CA ALA A 40 -6.31 -1.24 -3.33
C ALA A 40 -7.32 -0.37 -2.59
N SER A 41 -6.87 0.64 -1.87
CA SER A 41 -7.75 1.54 -1.10
C SER A 41 -7.17 2.95 -1.01
N GLY A 42 -8.02 3.92 -0.65
CA GLY A 42 -7.60 5.32 -0.51
C GLY A 42 -7.47 6.07 -1.85
N PHE A 43 -7.97 5.50 -2.94
CA PHE A 43 -8.04 6.15 -4.24
C PHE A 43 -9.32 7.00 -4.38
N THR A 44 -9.29 8.00 -5.24
CA THR A 44 -10.48 8.76 -5.62
C THR A 44 -11.59 7.84 -6.18
N PRO A 45 -12.83 7.88 -5.65
CA PRO A 45 -13.94 7.07 -6.17
C PRO A 45 -14.24 7.32 -7.65
N GLY A 46 -14.46 6.25 -8.41
CA GLY A 46 -14.74 6.33 -9.85
C GLY A 46 -13.51 6.63 -10.73
N LEU A 47 -12.32 6.72 -10.15
CA LEU A 47 -11.07 6.88 -10.89
C LEU A 47 -10.78 5.63 -11.74
N ALA A 48 -10.32 5.85 -12.96
CA ALA A 48 -9.81 4.78 -13.81
C ALA A 48 -8.34 4.50 -13.46
N LEU A 49 -8.05 3.27 -13.05
CA LEU A 49 -6.72 2.79 -12.72
C LEU A 49 -6.25 1.77 -13.74
N PHE A 50 -4.94 1.69 -13.91
CA PHE A 50 -4.27 0.61 -14.61
C PHE A 50 -3.43 -0.15 -13.61
N VAL A 51 -3.70 -1.45 -13.48
CA VAL A 51 -2.88 -2.38 -12.69
C VAL A 51 -1.96 -3.13 -13.63
N LEU A 52 -0.67 -3.12 -13.34
CA LEU A 52 0.33 -3.70 -14.22
C LEU A 52 1.51 -4.28 -13.43
N PRO A 53 2.16 -5.33 -13.96
CA PRO A 53 3.33 -5.92 -13.35
C PRO A 53 4.60 -5.12 -13.70
N CYS A 54 5.48 -4.96 -12.72
CA CYS A 54 6.81 -4.35 -12.91
C CYS A 54 7.90 -5.19 -12.23
N THR A 55 9.13 -4.97 -12.65
CA THR A 55 10.32 -5.64 -12.11
C THR A 55 11.27 -4.62 -11.53
N VAL A 56 11.56 -4.69 -10.23
CA VAL A 56 12.48 -3.77 -9.59
C VAL A 56 13.93 -4.04 -10.06
N PRO A 57 14.64 -3.05 -10.62
CA PRO A 57 16.00 -3.25 -11.09
C PRO A 57 16.99 -3.33 -9.91
N GLY A 58 18.08 -4.08 -10.11
CA GLY A 58 19.20 -4.18 -9.18
C GLY A 58 19.18 -5.44 -8.32
N ASP A 59 19.65 -5.31 -7.08
CA ASP A 59 19.76 -6.42 -6.13
C ASP A 59 18.39 -7.05 -5.79
N PRO A 60 18.37 -8.31 -5.30
CA PRO A 60 17.15 -8.97 -4.85
C PRO A 60 16.37 -8.14 -3.82
N MET A 61 15.08 -7.96 -4.10
CA MET A 61 14.14 -7.28 -3.24
C MET A 61 13.75 -8.21 -2.08
N THR A 62 13.94 -7.74 -0.85
CA THR A 62 13.55 -8.42 0.38
C THR A 62 12.60 -7.52 1.18
N PRO A 63 11.84 -8.07 2.14
CA PRO A 63 10.99 -7.27 3.01
C PRO A 63 11.75 -6.15 3.75
N GLU A 64 13.04 -6.35 4.01
CA GLU A 64 13.90 -5.40 4.74
C GLU A 64 14.35 -4.22 3.87
N ASN A 65 14.48 -4.43 2.54
CA ASN A 65 14.99 -3.42 1.61
C ASN A 65 13.91 -2.85 0.67
N VAL A 66 12.67 -3.33 0.77
CA VAL A 66 11.60 -3.05 -0.20
C VAL A 66 11.36 -1.56 -0.42
N GLY A 67 11.43 -0.73 0.61
CA GLY A 67 11.24 0.72 0.45
C GLY A 67 12.29 1.36 -0.46
N GLU A 68 13.56 1.00 -0.27
CA GLU A 68 14.65 1.49 -1.13
C GLU A 68 14.57 0.89 -2.54
N ALA A 69 14.25 -0.40 -2.63
CA ALA A 69 14.11 -1.09 -3.91
C ALA A 69 13.01 -0.43 -4.76
N MET A 70 11.84 -0.18 -4.18
CA MET A 70 10.69 0.43 -4.84
C MET A 70 10.97 1.85 -5.36
N ALA A 71 11.87 2.60 -4.72
CA ALA A 71 12.28 3.93 -5.21
C ALA A 71 13.05 3.88 -6.54
N ARG A 72 13.51 2.69 -6.97
CA ARG A 72 14.22 2.49 -8.24
C ARG A 72 13.30 2.14 -9.41
N VAL A 73 12.02 1.85 -9.17
CA VAL A 73 11.08 1.45 -10.22
C VAL A 73 10.75 2.64 -11.10
N GLY A 74 11.13 2.57 -12.37
CA GLY A 74 10.74 3.47 -13.43
C GLY A 74 9.61 2.91 -14.29
N GLN A 75 9.08 3.73 -15.19
CA GLN A 75 8.04 3.31 -16.13
C GLN A 75 8.54 2.25 -17.13
N ASP A 76 9.83 2.29 -17.49
CA ASP A 76 10.46 1.32 -18.38
C ASP A 76 10.65 -0.08 -17.73
N ASP A 77 10.51 -0.17 -16.41
CA ASP A 77 10.60 -1.42 -15.64
C ASP A 77 9.26 -2.17 -15.57
N CYS A 78 8.22 -1.60 -16.17
CA CYS A 78 6.85 -2.07 -16.12
C CYS A 78 6.39 -2.65 -17.46
N ASP A 79 5.67 -3.77 -17.43
CA ASP A 79 5.09 -4.37 -18.64
C ASP A 79 3.78 -3.67 -19.02
N LEU A 80 3.92 -2.63 -19.83
CA LEU A 80 2.80 -1.89 -20.41
C LEU A 80 2.01 -2.71 -21.45
N GLY A 81 2.41 -3.94 -21.79
CA GLY A 81 1.63 -4.86 -22.60
C GLY A 81 0.56 -5.61 -21.79
N SER A 82 0.78 -5.76 -20.48
CA SER A 82 -0.04 -6.58 -19.56
C SER A 82 -0.91 -5.74 -18.62
N LEU A 83 -1.28 -4.54 -19.04
CA LEU A 83 -2.07 -3.61 -18.24
C LEU A 83 -3.54 -4.03 -18.12
N THR A 84 -4.00 -4.14 -16.88
CA THR A 84 -5.37 -4.46 -16.52
C THR A 84 -6.10 -3.20 -16.10
N PRO A 85 -7.02 -2.67 -16.93
CA PRO A 85 -7.81 -1.50 -16.55
C PRO A 85 -8.86 -1.88 -15.50
N ALA A 86 -9.03 -1.01 -14.52
CA ALA A 86 -10.04 -1.15 -13.49
C ALA A 86 -10.62 0.21 -13.09
N VAL A 87 -11.78 0.21 -12.44
CA VAL A 87 -12.43 1.43 -11.94
C VAL A 87 -12.57 1.30 -10.44
N VAL A 88 -12.14 2.33 -9.72
CA VAL A 88 -12.24 2.40 -8.26
C VAL A 88 -13.71 2.50 -7.86
N GLY A 89 -14.10 1.71 -6.87
CA GLY A 89 -15.44 1.68 -6.28
C GLY A 89 -15.84 3.02 -5.66
N ALA A 90 -17.13 3.16 -5.36
CA ALA A 90 -17.68 4.37 -4.76
C ALA A 90 -17.13 4.67 -3.36
N ASP A 91 -16.58 3.65 -2.70
CA ASP A 91 -15.93 3.66 -1.40
C ASP A 91 -14.42 3.94 -1.47
N GLY A 92 -13.87 4.18 -2.66
CA GLY A 92 -12.44 4.42 -2.84
C GLY A 92 -11.59 3.15 -2.80
N THR A 93 -12.20 1.98 -2.99
CA THR A 93 -11.51 0.68 -2.99
C THR A 93 -11.54 -0.01 -4.36
N LEU A 94 -10.61 -0.93 -4.57
CA LEU A 94 -10.53 -1.80 -5.73
C LEU A 94 -10.18 -3.22 -5.25
N SER A 95 -10.79 -4.23 -5.84
CA SER A 95 -10.36 -5.63 -5.70
C SER A 95 -10.56 -6.35 -7.02
N ILE A 96 -9.47 -6.87 -7.59
CA ILE A 96 -9.47 -7.55 -8.89
C ILE A 96 -8.59 -8.81 -8.84
N GLU A 97 -8.98 -9.80 -9.63
CA GLU A 97 -8.12 -10.97 -9.89
C GLU A 97 -7.29 -10.72 -11.15
N VAL A 98 -5.97 -10.89 -11.02
CA VAL A 98 -5.01 -10.74 -12.12
C VAL A 98 -4.03 -11.90 -12.13
N THR A 99 -3.65 -12.34 -13.33
CA THR A 99 -2.65 -13.40 -13.51
C THR A 99 -1.41 -12.81 -14.15
N ALA A 100 -0.24 -13.13 -13.61
CA ALA A 100 1.05 -12.75 -14.18
C ALA A 100 2.11 -13.82 -13.97
N THR A 101 3.11 -13.82 -14.87
CA THR A 101 4.36 -14.55 -14.66
C THR A 101 5.27 -13.72 -13.75
N ILE A 102 5.60 -14.28 -12.60
CA ILE A 102 6.42 -13.69 -11.55
C ILE A 102 7.87 -14.11 -11.75
N GLY A 103 8.77 -13.13 -11.81
CA GLY A 103 10.20 -13.31 -11.69
C GLY A 103 10.72 -12.74 -10.37
N GLN A 104 12.03 -12.79 -10.16
CA GLN A 104 12.65 -12.01 -9.06
C GLN A 104 12.26 -10.53 -9.13
N ASN A 105 12.19 -9.88 -7.97
CA ASN A 105 11.94 -8.44 -7.84
C ASN A 105 10.58 -7.99 -8.39
N PHE A 106 9.55 -8.83 -8.29
CA PHE A 106 8.25 -8.50 -8.85
C PHE A 106 7.45 -7.53 -7.96
N VAL A 107 6.79 -6.57 -8.61
CA VAL A 107 5.84 -5.68 -7.95
C VAL A 107 4.62 -5.41 -8.82
N TRP A 108 3.43 -5.40 -8.20
CA TRP A 108 2.24 -4.84 -8.81
C TRP A 108 2.22 -3.33 -8.63
N VAL A 109 1.93 -2.58 -9.69
CA VAL A 109 1.72 -1.13 -9.62
C VAL A 109 0.32 -0.82 -10.11
N ALA A 110 -0.42 -0.02 -9.34
CA ALA A 110 -1.68 0.58 -9.73
C ALA A 110 -1.50 2.09 -9.86
N GLY A 111 -1.94 2.69 -10.97
CA GLY A 111 -1.88 4.14 -11.15
C GLY A 111 -2.90 4.65 -12.16
N ASP A 112 -3.26 5.92 -12.02
CA ASP A 112 -4.11 6.61 -13.00
C ASP A 112 -3.27 7.17 -14.17
N ALA A 113 -3.93 7.48 -15.30
CA ALA A 113 -3.25 7.96 -16.49
C ALA A 113 -2.50 9.30 -16.29
N ALA A 114 -2.96 10.15 -15.37
CA ALA A 114 -2.29 11.40 -15.02
C ALA A 114 -1.17 11.21 -13.98
N GLN A 115 -1.01 9.99 -13.44
CA GLN A 115 0.00 9.63 -12.42
C GLN A 115 -0.09 10.54 -11.18
N THR A 116 -1.31 10.91 -10.82
CA THR A 116 -1.62 11.70 -9.63
C THR A 116 -1.86 10.84 -8.40
N GLU A 117 -2.33 9.61 -8.60
CA GLU A 117 -2.58 8.61 -7.57
C GLU A 117 -1.95 7.28 -8.00
N SER A 118 -1.12 6.73 -7.14
CA SER A 118 -0.47 5.44 -7.39
C SER A 118 -0.20 4.68 -6.10
N ALA A 119 -0.25 3.36 -6.18
CA ALA A 119 0.16 2.46 -5.11
C ALA A 119 0.86 1.24 -5.69
N ALA A 120 1.61 0.53 -4.86
CA ALA A 120 2.34 -0.66 -5.28
C ALA A 120 2.26 -1.75 -4.23
N ALA A 121 2.27 -3.01 -4.67
CA ALA A 121 2.26 -4.20 -3.82
C ALA A 121 3.36 -5.16 -4.25
N PRO A 122 4.46 -5.30 -3.47
CA PRO A 122 5.54 -6.22 -3.76
C PRO A 122 5.06 -7.67 -3.61
N VAL A 123 5.58 -8.57 -4.45
CA VAL A 123 5.42 -10.03 -4.29
C VAL A 123 6.81 -10.63 -4.10
N PHE A 124 6.99 -11.37 -3.02
CA PHE A 124 8.27 -11.97 -2.69
C PHE A 124 8.32 -13.43 -3.12
N ILE A 125 9.50 -13.89 -3.50
CA ILE A 125 9.76 -15.31 -3.77
C ILE A 125 10.41 -15.93 -2.54
N GLY A 126 9.85 -17.03 -2.06
CA GLY A 126 10.27 -17.72 -0.86
C GLY A 126 9.12 -17.87 0.14
N GLU A 127 9.42 -18.53 1.25
CA GLU A 127 8.48 -18.67 2.36
C GLU A 127 8.49 -17.37 3.19
N MET A 128 7.34 -17.02 3.77
CA MET A 128 7.28 -16.00 4.80
C MET A 128 8.22 -16.45 5.91
N ALA A 129 9.31 -15.72 6.15
CA ALA A 129 10.32 -16.13 7.12
C ALA A 129 9.63 -16.47 8.45
N ASP A 130 9.83 -17.70 8.93
CA ASP A 130 9.26 -18.25 10.17
C ASP A 130 9.64 -17.42 11.42
N ASP A 131 10.55 -16.45 11.30
CA ASP A 131 11.02 -15.56 12.36
C ASP A 131 9.93 -14.66 12.98
N MET A 132 8.70 -14.62 12.44
CA MET A 132 7.54 -13.98 13.11
C MET A 132 6.67 -14.96 13.92
N ALA A 133 6.87 -16.27 13.82
CA ALA A 133 6.16 -17.25 14.63
C ALA A 133 6.82 -17.43 16.02
N ASP A 134 8.13 -17.27 16.11
CA ASP A 134 8.90 -17.49 17.34
C ASP A 134 8.68 -16.43 18.44
N ASP A 135 8.07 -15.28 18.14
CA ASP A 135 7.81 -14.20 19.12
C ASP A 135 6.45 -14.35 19.84
N MET A 136 5.60 -15.32 19.45
CA MET A 136 4.31 -15.60 20.12
C MET A 136 4.34 -16.79 21.10
N ASP A 137 5.39 -17.60 21.11
CA ASP A 137 5.50 -18.78 21.98
C ASP A 137 6.05 -18.48 23.40
N MET A 138 6.37 -17.22 23.71
CA MET A 138 6.79 -16.81 25.07
C MET A 138 5.63 -16.67 26.08
N ALA A 139 4.38 -16.92 25.67
CA ALA A 139 3.21 -16.82 26.55
C ALA A 139 2.91 -18.10 27.35
N ASP A 140 3.41 -19.27 26.94
CA ASP A 140 3.10 -20.55 27.62
C ASP A 140 4.04 -20.86 28.81
N ASP A 141 5.21 -20.21 28.92
CA ASP A 141 6.20 -20.49 29.99
C ASP A 141 5.96 -19.71 31.31
N MET A 142 4.92 -18.86 31.41
CA MET A 142 4.60 -18.14 32.66
C MET A 142 3.44 -18.76 33.48
N ALA A 143 2.85 -19.87 33.03
CA ALA A 143 1.74 -20.51 33.75
C ALA A 143 2.18 -21.48 34.86
N ASP A 144 3.45 -21.90 34.91
CA ASP A 144 3.91 -22.99 35.79
C ASP A 144 4.62 -22.56 37.09
N ASP A 145 4.78 -21.26 37.38
CA ASP A 145 5.51 -20.77 38.58
C ASP A 145 4.72 -19.80 39.49
N MET A 146 3.41 -20.03 39.67
CA MET A 146 2.64 -19.38 40.76
C MET A 146 1.73 -20.37 41.50
N GLY A 147 2.23 -21.58 41.71
CA GLY A 147 1.52 -22.69 42.32
C GLY A 147 1.86 -22.98 43.78
N ASP A 148 2.27 -22.03 44.61
CA ASP A 148 2.28 -22.24 46.07
C ASP A 148 2.40 -20.90 46.83
N ASP A 149 1.66 -20.80 47.95
CA ASP A 149 1.68 -19.71 48.93
C ASP A 149 0.99 -18.37 48.59
N MET A 150 -0.36 -18.35 48.58
CA MET A 150 -1.11 -17.27 49.27
C MET A 150 -2.38 -17.80 49.92
N ALA A 151 -2.36 -17.89 51.25
CA ALA A 151 -3.51 -18.18 52.10
C ALA A 151 -4.57 -17.05 52.01
N PRO A 152 -5.87 -17.37 52.09
CA PRO A 152 -6.93 -16.37 52.06
C PRO A 152 -7.19 -15.81 53.47
N GLU A 153 -6.86 -14.54 53.70
CA GLU A 153 -7.35 -13.79 54.86
C GLU A 153 -8.33 -12.69 54.42
N GLY A 154 -9.60 -12.90 54.77
CA GLY A 154 -10.45 -11.90 55.43
C GLY A 154 -10.76 -10.57 54.72
N ALA A 155 -12.00 -10.48 54.23
CA ALA A 155 -12.97 -9.39 54.43
C ALA A 155 -12.49 -7.91 54.46
N ALA A 156 -13.03 -7.09 53.55
CA ALA A 156 -13.81 -5.91 53.92
C ALA A 156 -14.55 -5.31 52.72
N GLU A 157 -15.85 -5.12 52.91
CA GLU A 157 -16.73 -4.26 52.12
C GLU A 157 -16.31 -2.79 52.23
N THR A 158 -16.35 -2.06 51.12
CA THR A 158 -16.76 -0.63 50.96
C THR A 158 -16.60 -0.35 49.46
N GLY A 159 -17.58 0.12 48.69
CA GLY A 159 -18.47 1.24 48.94
C GLY A 159 -18.06 2.38 47.99
N PHE A 160 -19.04 3.00 47.31
CA PHE A 160 -18.93 4.15 46.38
C PHE A 160 -18.35 3.85 44.99
N GLY A 161 -18.93 4.29 43.87
CA GLY A 161 -20.00 5.25 43.63
C GLY A 161 -19.74 5.99 42.31
N GLY A 162 -20.80 6.29 41.54
CA GLY A 162 -20.80 7.33 40.52
C GLY A 162 -20.89 6.84 39.06
N THR A 163 -22.07 6.90 38.45
CA THR A 163 -22.54 7.93 37.48
C THR A 163 -22.06 7.66 36.05
N ALA A 164 -22.88 7.16 35.13
CA ALA A 164 -23.98 7.84 34.44
C ALA A 164 -23.55 9.07 33.61
N GLY A 165 -23.81 8.99 32.29
CA GLY A 165 -23.81 10.10 31.33
C GLY A 165 -22.69 9.99 30.29
N SER A 166 -22.87 10.27 29.00
CA SER A 166 -24.03 10.72 28.23
C SER A 166 -23.66 10.59 26.75
N ASP A 167 -24.66 10.29 25.92
CA ASP A 167 -24.62 10.43 24.46
C ASP A 167 -24.30 11.85 24.00
N GLY A 168 -23.83 11.98 22.75
CA GLY A 168 -24.26 13.08 21.88
C GLY A 168 -23.19 13.97 21.26
N ASN A 169 -22.88 13.67 20.00
CA ASN A 169 -23.06 14.57 18.85
C ASN A 169 -22.21 15.86 18.70
N SER A 170 -21.57 15.94 17.52
CA SER A 170 -21.34 17.14 16.68
C SER A 170 -20.27 18.17 17.06
N LEU A 171 -19.18 18.20 16.27
CA LEU A 171 -18.56 19.40 15.65
C LEU A 171 -17.79 18.88 14.40
N ALA A 172 -18.31 18.92 13.17
CA ALA A 172 -18.34 20.09 12.29
C ALA A 172 -17.05 20.94 12.34
N VAL A 173 -16.10 20.65 11.45
CA VAL A 173 -15.07 21.61 11.01
C VAL A 173 -15.26 21.86 9.52
N PRO A 174 -15.64 23.08 9.10
CA PRO A 174 -15.64 23.49 7.72
C PRO A 174 -14.28 24.10 7.37
N LEU A 175 -13.70 23.74 6.24
CA LEU A 175 -12.79 24.64 5.53
C LEU A 175 -12.91 24.42 4.03
N ALA A 176 -13.58 25.39 3.42
CA ALA A 176 -13.70 25.56 2.00
C ALA A 176 -12.45 26.21 1.41
N ALA A 177 -12.16 25.80 0.18
CA ALA A 177 -11.66 26.58 -0.95
C ALA A 177 -10.27 27.23 -0.89
N THR A 178 -9.41 26.83 -1.84
CA THR A 178 -8.75 27.81 -2.72
C THR A 178 -8.45 27.23 -4.10
N LEU A 179 -8.92 27.99 -5.10
CA LEU A 179 -8.62 27.94 -6.53
C LEU A 179 -7.15 27.70 -6.89
N ALA A 180 -6.93 26.90 -7.94
CA ALA A 180 -6.02 27.26 -9.02
C ALA A 180 -6.48 26.60 -10.33
N ALA A 181 -7.20 27.37 -11.15
CA ALA A 181 -7.36 27.09 -12.56
C ALA A 181 -6.04 27.40 -13.28
N VAL A 182 -5.48 26.43 -13.99
CA VAL A 182 -4.48 26.67 -15.04
C VAL A 182 -5.04 26.10 -16.33
N THR A 183 -5.78 26.93 -17.05
CA THR A 183 -5.84 26.88 -18.51
C THR A 183 -4.55 27.50 -19.03
N LEU A 184 -3.85 26.82 -19.95
CA LEU A 184 -3.19 27.41 -21.12
C LEU A 184 -2.59 26.32 -22.03
N LEU A 185 -3.12 26.30 -23.26
CA LEU A 185 -2.42 26.14 -24.54
C LEU A 185 -1.85 24.77 -24.95
N GLY A 186 -2.56 24.14 -25.90
CA GLY A 186 -2.12 24.21 -27.30
C GLY A 186 -1.45 22.95 -27.85
N GLY A 187 -2.07 22.35 -28.87
CA GLY A 187 -1.38 21.35 -29.69
C GLY A 187 -2.27 20.43 -30.50
N ALA A 188 -3.14 20.98 -31.36
CA ALA A 188 -3.69 20.20 -32.46
C ALA A 188 -2.55 19.82 -33.42
N VAL A 189 -2.20 18.54 -33.51
CA VAL A 189 -1.44 18.01 -34.66
C VAL A 189 -2.40 17.21 -35.52
N LEU A 190 -2.97 17.94 -36.47
CA LEU A 190 -3.71 17.42 -37.61
C LEU A 190 -2.72 16.84 -38.62
N VAL A 191 -3.02 15.61 -39.03
CA VAL A 191 -2.45 14.79 -40.10
C VAL A 191 -2.00 15.56 -41.34
N THR A 192 -0.85 15.21 -41.90
CA THR A 192 -0.70 15.10 -43.36
C THR A 192 0.12 13.87 -43.74
N ARG A 193 -0.58 12.87 -44.29
CA ARG A 193 0.00 11.84 -45.17
C ARG A 193 0.66 12.56 -46.36
N ARG A 194 1.86 12.12 -46.74
CA ARG A 194 2.40 12.45 -48.05
C ARG A 194 2.88 11.17 -48.73
N ASN A 195 2.04 10.69 -49.64
CA ASN A 195 2.46 9.83 -50.74
C ASN A 195 3.35 10.66 -51.68
N ALA A 196 4.54 10.14 -51.96
CA ALA A 196 5.24 10.30 -53.23
C ALA A 196 6.12 9.06 -53.40
#